data_AF-A0A382UCT1-F1
#
_entry.id   AF-A0A382UCT1-F1
#
_cell.length_a   1.000
_cell.length_b   1.000
_cell.length_c   1.000
_cell.angle_alpha   90.00
_cell.angle_beta   90.00
_cell.angle_gamma   90.00
#
_symmetry.space_group_name_H-M   'P 1'
#
loop_
_entity.id
_entity.type
_entity.pdbx_description
1 polymer ?
#
loop_
_entity_poly.entity_id
_entity_poly.type
_entity_poly.pdbx_seq_one_letter_code
_entity_poly.pdbx_strand_id
1 'polypeptide(L)'
;MFRRRRYQVFTYYYHVDNPDRWNTDFSELKENGIQYLVVSEGFDLKNILTTNAGKEQLIRFLDAADAQDLSCILNPGNPRELYLLPDARRWRIDYIRHVAETLGDHPAVYALMLEDAPTGGANAGLERWKTVTAELEGRIESDN
;
A
#
# COMPACT_ATOMS: atom_id res chain seq x y z
N MET A 1 22.06 17.40 8.90
CA MET A 1 22.18 17.05 7.47
C MET A 1 21.79 15.58 7.33
N PHE A 2 20.52 15.28 7.01
CA PHE A 2 20.08 13.90 6.84
C PHE A 2 20.73 13.33 5.58
N ARG A 3 21.65 12.38 5.73
CA ARG A 3 22.11 11.56 4.60
C ARG A 3 20.87 10.81 4.08
N ARG A 4 20.31 11.26 2.95
CA ARG A 4 19.28 10.51 2.22
C ARG A 4 19.91 9.18 1.82
N ARG A 5 19.65 8.12 2.59
CA ARG A 5 19.88 6.76 2.10
C ARG A 5 19.05 6.64 0.83
N ARG A 6 19.69 6.34 -0.30
CA ARG A 6 18.96 6.01 -1.53
C ARG A 6 18.37 4.63 -1.32
N TYR A 7 17.12 4.60 -0.90
CA TYR A 7 16.34 3.38 -0.89
C TYR A 7 16.03 3.02 -2.35
N GLN A 8 16.29 1.77 -2.72
CA GLN A 8 15.89 1.26 -4.02
C GLN A 8 14.52 0.59 -3.88
N VAL A 9 13.60 1.04 -4.75
CA VAL A 9 12.19 0.66 -4.73
C VAL A 9 11.87 -0.01 -6.05
N PHE A 10 11.05 -1.05 -6.02
CA PHE A 10 10.50 -1.68 -7.20
C PHE A 10 8.97 -1.72 -7.13
N THR A 11 8.32 -1.35 -8.23
CA THR A 11 6.86 -1.42 -8.32
C THR A 11 6.45 -2.80 -8.80
N TYR A 12 5.83 -3.57 -7.93
CA TYR A 12 5.43 -4.95 -8.18
C TYR A 12 3.94 -5.01 -8.53
N TYR A 13 3.64 -5.45 -9.75
CA TYR A 13 2.28 -5.51 -10.29
C TYR A 13 1.63 -6.89 -10.10
N TYR A 14 2.41 -7.98 -10.02
CA TYR A 14 1.92 -9.37 -10.08
C TYR A 14 1.78 -10.05 -8.71
N HIS A 15 1.14 -9.37 -7.75
CA HIS A 15 1.26 -9.70 -6.33
C HIS A 15 0.31 -10.78 -5.79
N VAL A 16 -0.77 -11.12 -6.51
CA VAL A 16 -1.75 -12.10 -6.01
C VAL A 16 -1.72 -13.37 -6.84
N ASP A 17 -1.86 -13.28 -8.16
CA ASP A 17 -2.26 -14.44 -8.97
C ASP A 17 -1.16 -15.46 -9.30
N ASN A 18 0.09 -15.25 -8.84
CA ASN A 18 1.22 -16.11 -9.22
C ASN A 18 2.20 -16.41 -8.07
N PRO A 19 1.76 -17.18 -7.05
CA PRO A 19 2.60 -17.51 -5.89
C PRO A 19 3.87 -18.30 -6.24
N ASP A 20 3.86 -19.01 -7.36
CA ASP A 20 5.01 -19.80 -7.81
C ASP A 20 6.20 -18.92 -8.24
N ARG A 21 5.97 -17.64 -8.54
CA ARG A 21 7.01 -16.71 -8.98
C ARG A 21 7.60 -15.84 -7.88
N TRP A 22 6.88 -15.61 -6.78
CA TRP A 22 7.29 -14.65 -5.74
C TRP A 22 8.71 -14.88 -5.26
N ASN A 23 9.06 -16.13 -4.93
CA ASN A 23 10.40 -16.44 -4.42
C ASN A 23 11.50 -16.12 -5.44
N THR A 24 11.28 -16.42 -6.72
CA THR A 24 12.26 -16.12 -7.78
C THR A 24 12.38 -14.62 -7.99
N ASP A 25 11.25 -13.93 -8.14
CA ASP A 25 11.22 -12.49 -8.38
C ASP A 25 11.84 -11.73 -7.19
N PHE A 26 11.51 -12.09 -5.96
CA PHE A 26 12.03 -11.44 -4.75
C PHE A 26 13.52 -11.72 -4.56
N SER A 27 13.98 -12.94 -4.87
CA SER A 27 15.41 -13.26 -4.85
C SER A 27 16.18 -12.39 -5.86
N GLU A 28 15.67 -12.25 -7.09
CA GLU A 28 16.28 -11.40 -8.11
C GLU A 28 16.30 -9.93 -7.69
N LEU A 29 15.21 -9.42 -7.12
CA LEU A 29 15.15 -8.05 -6.62
C LEU A 29 16.16 -7.81 -5.49
N LYS A 30 16.30 -8.76 -4.56
CA LYS A 30 17.29 -8.72 -3.49
C LYS A 30 18.72 -8.71 -4.03
N GLU A 31 19.03 -9.57 -5.00
CA GLU A 31 20.35 -9.62 -5.67
C GLU A 31 20.71 -8.29 -6.34
N ASN A 32 19.71 -7.55 -6.82
CA ASN A 32 19.86 -6.23 -7.41
C ASN A 32 19.88 -5.08 -6.38
N GLY A 33 19.81 -5.37 -5.08
CA GLY A 33 19.87 -4.39 -4.01
C GLY A 33 18.53 -3.67 -3.73
N ILE A 34 17.43 -4.13 -4.32
CA ILE A 34 16.10 -3.63 -4.00
C ILE A 34 15.72 -4.04 -2.57
N GLN A 35 15.18 -3.09 -1.82
CA GLN A 35 14.77 -3.31 -0.42
C GLN A 35 13.27 -3.08 -0.21
N TYR A 36 12.64 -2.29 -1.08
CA TYR A 36 11.25 -1.90 -0.93
C TYR A 36 10.44 -2.30 -2.15
N LEU A 37 9.32 -2.97 -1.91
CA LEU A 37 8.32 -3.34 -2.90
C LEU A 37 7.11 -2.42 -2.77
N VAL A 38 6.82 -1.63 -3.80
CA VAL A 38 5.53 -0.94 -3.90
C VAL A 38 4.56 -1.88 -4.60
N VAL A 39 3.57 -2.36 -3.85
CA VAL A 39 2.50 -3.19 -4.41
C VAL A 39 1.48 -2.28 -5.06
N SER A 40 1.55 -2.16 -6.38
CA SER A 40 0.86 -1.09 -7.13
C SER A 40 -0.61 -1.37 -7.37
N GLU A 41 -0.95 -2.62 -7.65
CA GLU A 41 -2.34 -3.00 -7.82
C GLU A 41 -3.04 -2.88 -6.48
N GLY A 42 -4.10 -2.09 -6.47
CA GLY A 42 -4.83 -1.77 -5.25
C GLY A 42 -5.46 -3.01 -4.64
N PHE A 43 -5.16 -3.28 -3.37
CA PHE A 43 -6.00 -4.13 -2.55
C PHE A 43 -7.30 -3.36 -2.34
N ASP A 44 -8.32 -3.55 -3.17
CA ASP A 44 -9.61 -2.88 -2.98
C ASP A 44 -10.56 -3.75 -2.12
N LEU A 45 -11.56 -3.09 -1.52
CA LEU A 45 -12.64 -3.70 -0.73
C LEU A 45 -13.57 -4.63 -1.51
N LYS A 46 -13.37 -4.81 -2.80
CA LYS A 46 -14.18 -5.69 -3.66
C LYS A 46 -13.39 -6.91 -4.12
N ASN A 47 -12.06 -6.94 -3.94
CA ASN A 47 -11.22 -8.00 -4.50
C ASN A 47 -10.56 -8.87 -3.41
N ILE A 48 -9.50 -8.37 -2.77
CA ILE A 48 -8.59 -9.24 -2.00
C ILE A 48 -9.01 -9.38 -0.54
N LEU A 49 -9.47 -8.29 0.09
CA LEU A 49 -9.82 -8.29 1.52
C LEU A 49 -11.26 -8.71 1.82
N THR A 50 -12.06 -9.04 0.80
CA THR A 50 -13.47 -9.48 0.96
C THR A 50 -13.60 -10.93 1.36
N THR A 51 -12.63 -11.76 0.99
CA THR A 51 -12.69 -13.20 1.19
C THR A 51 -11.53 -13.67 2.08
N ASN A 52 -11.75 -14.72 2.87
CA ASN A 52 -10.67 -15.31 3.67
C ASN A 52 -9.53 -15.82 2.77
N ALA A 53 -9.85 -16.38 1.60
CA ALA A 53 -8.85 -16.85 0.65
C ALA A 53 -7.95 -15.71 0.14
N GLY A 54 -8.52 -14.55 -0.23
CA GLY A 54 -7.74 -13.40 -0.66
C GLY A 54 -6.88 -12.82 0.48
N LYS A 55 -7.40 -12.79 1.71
CA LYS A 55 -6.62 -12.41 2.90
C LYS A 55 -5.44 -13.34 3.13
N GLU A 56 -5.66 -14.65 3.13
CA GLU A 56 -4.61 -15.65 3.29
C GLU A 56 -3.54 -15.54 2.19
N GLN A 57 -3.95 -15.26 0.95
CA GLN A 57 -3.04 -15.05 -0.16
C GLN A 57 -2.16 -13.81 0.00
N LEU A 58 -2.73 -12.71 0.50
CA LEU A 58 -1.97 -11.51 0.86
C LEU A 58 -0.97 -11.77 1.99
N ILE A 59 -1.39 -12.47 3.05
CA ILE A 59 -0.47 -12.84 4.13
C ILE A 59 0.68 -13.71 3.60
N ARG A 60 0.39 -14.71 2.77
CA ARG A 60 1.43 -15.55 2.15
C ARG A 60 2.39 -14.76 1.26
N PHE A 61 1.89 -13.73 0.57
CA PHE A 61 2.73 -12.83 -0.21
C PHE A 61 3.69 -12.05 0.71
N LEU A 62 3.17 -11.52 1.83
CA LEU A 62 3.96 -10.79 2.81
C LEU A 62 4.98 -11.69 3.53
N ASP A 63 4.62 -12.94 3.85
CA ASP A 63 5.54 -13.94 4.39
C ASP A 63 6.70 -14.22 3.42
N ALA A 64 6.41 -14.34 2.12
CA ALA A 64 7.44 -14.55 1.10
C ALA A 64 8.37 -13.34 0.95
N ALA A 65 7.84 -12.12 1.09
CA ALA A 65 8.64 -10.90 1.08
C ALA A 65 9.53 -10.80 2.33
N ASP A 66 8.97 -11.10 3.51
CA ASP A 66 9.69 -11.11 4.79
C ASP A 66 10.85 -12.10 4.78
N ALA A 67 10.62 -13.31 4.26
CA ALA A 67 11.65 -14.34 4.10
C ALA A 67 12.83 -13.89 3.21
N GLN A 68 12.63 -12.86 2.38
CA GLN A 68 13.65 -12.27 1.52
C GLN A 68 14.18 -10.92 2.05
N ASP A 69 13.82 -10.51 3.27
CA ASP A 69 14.15 -9.21 3.87
C ASP A 69 13.62 -8.01 3.04
N LEU A 70 12.48 -8.18 2.35
CA LEU A 70 11.84 -7.13 1.58
C LEU A 70 10.74 -6.43 2.39
N SER A 71 10.74 -5.11 2.34
CA SER A 71 9.73 -4.25 2.94
C SER A 71 8.66 -3.87 1.91
N CYS A 72 7.40 -4.13 2.21
CA CYS A 72 6.25 -3.85 1.37
C CYS A 72 5.58 -2.52 1.71
N ILE A 73 5.33 -1.73 0.67
CA ILE A 73 4.49 -0.54 0.69
C ILE A 73 3.21 -0.92 -0.06
N LEU A 74 2.10 -1.02 0.66
CA LEU A 74 0.85 -1.56 0.11
C LEU A 74 -0.07 -0.45 -0.35
N ASN A 75 -0.65 -0.58 -1.55
CA ASN A 75 -1.68 0.33 -2.03
C ASN A 75 -3.08 -0.15 -1.61
N PRO A 76 -3.70 0.35 -0.51
CA PRO A 76 -5.13 0.16 -0.30
C PRO A 76 -5.86 0.80 -1.49
N GLY A 77 -6.52 0.00 -2.31
CA GLY A 77 -7.02 0.37 -3.63
C GLY A 77 -7.88 1.64 -3.65
N ASN A 78 -7.83 2.34 -4.78
CA ASN A 78 -8.43 3.67 -4.93
C ASN A 78 -9.93 3.57 -5.26
N PRO A 79 -10.84 4.17 -4.48
CA PRO A 79 -12.15 4.53 -4.99
C PRO A 79 -11.96 5.72 -5.95
N ARG A 80 -11.50 5.44 -7.17
CA ARG A 80 -11.29 6.45 -8.21
C ARG A 80 -12.51 7.38 -8.23
N GLU A 81 -12.24 8.68 -8.08
CA GLU A 81 -13.20 9.81 -8.13
C GLU A 81 -14.02 10.14 -6.86
N LEU A 82 -13.98 9.35 -5.78
CA LEU A 82 -14.91 9.58 -4.65
C LEU A 82 -14.36 10.48 -3.54
N TYR A 83 -13.05 10.59 -3.33
CA TYR A 83 -12.40 11.25 -2.17
C TYR A 83 -12.64 12.76 -1.97
N LEU A 84 -13.26 13.45 -2.93
CA LEU A 84 -13.71 14.84 -2.75
C LEU A 84 -15.04 14.95 -2.01
N LEU A 85 -15.77 13.85 -1.87
CA LEU A 85 -17.03 13.78 -1.13
C LEU A 85 -16.75 13.43 0.35
N PRO A 86 -17.37 14.12 1.33
CA PRO A 86 -17.16 13.84 2.76
C PRO A 86 -17.39 12.37 3.14
N ASP A 87 -18.43 11.73 2.59
CA ASP A 87 -18.76 10.34 2.89
C ASP A 87 -17.70 9.37 2.37
N ALA A 88 -17.13 9.67 1.20
CA ALA A 88 -16.05 8.88 0.62
C ALA A 88 -14.72 9.04 1.37
N ARG A 89 -14.46 10.21 1.99
CA ARG A 89 -13.29 10.41 2.85
C ARG A 89 -13.40 9.58 4.12
N ARG A 90 -14.56 9.59 4.77
CA ARG A 90 -14.81 8.76 5.95
C ARG A 90 -14.66 7.29 5.61
N TRP A 91 -15.27 6.85 4.51
CA TRP A 91 -15.12 5.50 3.99
C TRP A 91 -13.66 5.13 3.71
N ARG A 92 -12.86 6.04 3.16
CA ARG A 92 -11.43 5.82 2.89
C ARG A 92 -10.64 5.59 4.17
N ILE A 93 -10.87 6.41 5.20
CA ILE A 93 -10.23 6.25 6.52
C ILE A 93 -10.64 4.92 7.14
N ASP A 94 -11.94 4.63 7.18
CA ASP A 94 -12.46 3.39 7.75
C ASP A 94 -11.90 2.17 7.00
N TYR A 95 -11.71 2.30 5.68
CA TYR A 95 -11.06 1.25 4.90
C TYR A 95 -9.59 1.06 5.24
N ILE A 96 -8.80 2.14 5.28
CA ILE A 96 -7.38 2.07 5.65
C ILE A 96 -7.21 1.43 7.03
N ARG A 97 -8.10 1.77 7.98
CA ARG A 97 -8.15 1.12 9.30
C ARG A 97 -8.43 -0.36 9.19
N HIS A 98 -9.44 -0.74 8.42
CA HIS A 98 -9.74 -2.15 8.19
C HIS A 98 -8.56 -2.92 7.58
N VAL A 99 -7.81 -2.30 6.65
CA VAL A 99 -6.58 -2.90 6.10
C VAL A 99 -5.53 -3.06 7.19
N ALA A 100 -5.25 -2.02 7.97
CA ALA A 100 -4.28 -2.07 9.07
C ALA A 100 -4.65 -3.12 10.11
N GLU A 101 -5.91 -3.19 10.53
CA GLU A 101 -6.43 -4.20 11.46
C GLU A 101 -6.33 -5.62 10.90
N THR A 102 -6.58 -5.79 9.59
CA THR A 102 -6.51 -7.11 8.94
C THR A 102 -5.08 -7.62 8.81
N LEU A 103 -4.13 -6.72 8.53
CA LEU A 103 -2.72 -7.06 8.38
C LEU A 103 -1.99 -7.14 9.72
N GLY A 104 -2.45 -6.40 10.73
CA GLY A 104 -1.77 -6.25 12.01
C GLY A 104 -0.35 -5.70 11.84
N ASP A 105 0.54 -6.06 12.77
CA ASP A 105 1.95 -5.65 12.78
C ASP A 105 2.83 -6.59 11.92
N HIS A 106 2.36 -7.00 10.75
CA HIS A 106 3.10 -7.92 9.89
C HIS A 106 4.49 -7.35 9.53
N PRO A 107 5.60 -8.09 9.73
CA PRO A 107 6.96 -7.55 9.65
C PRO A 107 7.35 -6.99 8.28
N ALA A 108 6.87 -7.63 7.19
CA ALA A 108 7.05 -7.09 5.85
C ALA A 108 6.28 -5.80 5.56
N VAL A 109 5.29 -5.39 6.37
CA VAL A 109 4.50 -4.18 6.09
C VAL A 109 5.25 -2.96 6.61
N TYR A 110 5.78 -2.15 5.68
CA TYR A 110 6.49 -0.91 6.00
C TYR A 110 5.55 0.30 6.03
N ALA A 111 4.63 0.39 5.07
CA ALA A 111 3.69 1.50 4.98
C ALA A 111 2.46 1.15 4.14
N LEU A 112 1.37 1.89 4.37
CA LEU A 112 0.22 1.95 3.46
C LEU A 112 0.34 3.20 2.58
N MET A 113 0.39 3.01 1.27
CA MET A 113 0.41 4.09 0.28
C MET A 113 -1.00 4.66 0.15
N LEU A 114 -1.19 5.88 0.66
CA LEU A 114 -2.49 6.53 0.58
C LEU A 114 -2.89 6.80 -0.86
N GLU A 115 -1.97 7.28 -1.70
CA GLU A 115 -2.16 7.61 -3.11
C GLU A 115 -0.81 7.67 -3.87
N ASP A 116 -0.79 7.27 -5.15
CA ASP A 116 0.37 7.35 -6.06
C ASP A 116 0.46 8.74 -6.74
N ALA A 117 -0.69 9.27 -7.17
CA ALA A 117 -0.79 10.59 -7.79
C ALA A 117 -2.20 11.20 -7.61
N PRO A 118 -2.36 12.54 -7.64
CA PRO A 118 -3.67 13.18 -7.72
C PRO A 118 -4.36 12.80 -9.02
N THR A 119 -5.19 11.75 -8.99
CA THR A 119 -5.99 11.28 -10.13
C THR A 119 -7.28 12.08 -10.33
N GLY A 120 -7.44 13.19 -9.59
CA GLY A 120 -8.68 13.92 -9.39
C GLY A 120 -8.99 14.91 -10.48
N GLY A 121 -9.02 14.42 -11.72
CA GLY A 121 -9.16 15.24 -12.90
C GLY A 121 -8.03 16.27 -13.03
N ALA A 122 -7.90 16.89 -14.19
CA ALA A 122 -6.87 17.87 -14.49
C ALA A 122 -6.88 19.15 -13.61
N ASN A 123 -7.72 19.24 -12.56
CA ASN A 123 -8.04 20.47 -11.84
C ASN A 123 -7.74 20.46 -10.33
N ALA A 124 -7.18 19.39 -9.76
CA ALA A 124 -6.74 19.39 -8.37
C ALA A 124 -5.29 19.88 -8.26
N GLY A 125 -5.11 21.18 -8.00
CA GLY A 125 -3.77 21.75 -7.78
C GLY A 125 -3.08 21.14 -6.54
N LEU A 126 -1.74 21.12 -6.56
CA LEU A 126 -0.86 20.54 -5.52
C LEU A 126 -1.21 20.99 -4.09
N GLU A 127 -1.65 22.23 -3.88
CA GLU A 127 -1.99 22.74 -2.55
C GLU A 127 -3.27 22.12 -1.99
N ARG A 128 -4.30 21.96 -2.84
CA ARG A 128 -5.52 21.27 -2.42
C ARG A 128 -5.25 19.80 -2.10
N TRP A 129 -4.30 19.20 -2.80
CA TRP A 129 -3.83 17.84 -2.53
C TRP A 129 -3.16 17.73 -1.16
N LYS A 130 -2.18 18.58 -0.87
CA LYS A 130 -1.47 18.61 0.42
C LYS A 130 -2.42 18.77 1.61
N THR A 131 -3.44 19.62 1.50
CA THR A 131 -4.43 19.80 2.57
C THR A 131 -5.19 18.51 2.86
N VAL A 132 -5.59 17.77 1.83
CA VAL A 132 -6.35 16.52 1.99
C VAL A 132 -5.49 15.42 2.59
N THR A 133 -4.25 15.26 2.13
CA THR A 133 -3.34 14.23 2.65
C THR A 133 -2.92 14.52 4.10
N ALA A 134 -2.63 15.79 4.44
CA ALA A 134 -2.25 16.16 5.80
C ALA A 134 -3.36 15.91 6.83
N GLU A 135 -4.63 16.12 6.46
CA GLU A 135 -5.77 15.81 7.32
C GLU A 135 -5.91 14.28 7.54
N LEU A 136 -5.67 13.48 6.50
CA LEU A 136 -5.70 12.02 6.59
C LEU A 136 -4.57 11.48 7.47
N GLU A 137 -3.34 11.95 7.26
CA GLU A 137 -2.17 11.59 8.05
C GLU A 137 -2.40 11.92 9.54
N GLY A 138 -2.81 13.15 9.84
CA GLY A 138 -3.04 13.57 11.23
C GLY A 138 -4.13 12.77 11.96
N ARG A 139 -5.18 12.33 11.25
CA ARG A 139 -6.25 11.49 11.84
C ARG A 139 -5.87 10.02 12.02
N ILE A 140 -4.90 9.53 11.24
CA ILE A 140 -4.35 8.20 11.43
C ILE A 140 -3.37 8.22 12.60
N GLU A 141 -2.58 9.28 12.75
CA GLU A 141 -1.63 9.45 13.86
C GLU A 141 -2.31 9.73 15.20
N SER A 142 -3.44 10.46 15.23
CA SER A 142 -4.13 10.82 16.48
C SER A 142 -4.89 9.67 17.14
N ASP A 143 -5.17 8.61 16.39
CA ASP A 143 -6.00 7.48 16.81
C ASP A 143 -5.16 6.24 17.21
N ASN A 144 -3.82 6.35 17.12
CA ASN A 144 -2.83 5.40 17.65
C ASN A 144 -2.26 5.89 18.99
#